data_AF-A0A3B1JMQ5-F1
#
_entry.id   AF-A0A3B1JMQ5-F1
#
_cell.length_a   1.000
_cell.length_b   1.000
_cell.length_c   1.000
_cell.angle_alpha   90.00
_cell.angle_beta   90.00
_cell.angle_gamma   90.00
#
_symmetry.space_group_name_H-M   'P 1'
#
loop_
_entity.id
_entity.type
_entity.pdbx_description
1 polymer ?
#
loop_
_entity_poly.entity_id
_entity_poly.type
_entity_poly.pdbx_seq_one_letter_code
_entity_poly.pdbx_strand_id
1 'polypeptide(L)'
;MVVCFLIHTVGAVGALSPCESRVLYSRVFGVEEEDEELSGELEPEKRRLARKERLGVVARQVRSAVCLSREASGSVCVEAVLGEEAVALGEAECGVLSLGRGEPFAGPSVALWLGVQAMAFTMVCQPHENLLLAEGTLRNLTRHCLEELRLLGTGSEVLLKSDRVDAMLQRLLPHGQLLFLNNRFAQNLDKELSSYMSK
;
A
#
# COMPACT_ATOMS: atom_id res chain seq x y z
N MET A 1 -0.26 15.35 -2.58
CA MET A 1 0.18 14.53 -1.44
C MET A 1 -0.27 13.08 -1.63
N VAL A 2 0.35 12.13 -0.94
CA VAL A 2 -0.19 10.77 -0.78
C VAL A 2 -1.37 10.84 0.20
N VAL A 3 -2.51 10.28 -0.20
CA VAL A 3 -3.75 10.26 0.58
C VAL A 3 -3.79 9.01 1.47
N CYS A 4 -3.40 7.84 0.96
CA CYS A 4 -3.34 6.64 1.78
C CYS A 4 -2.34 5.61 1.25
N PHE A 5 -1.88 4.76 2.17
CA PHE A 5 -1.10 3.57 1.91
C PHE A 5 -1.83 2.33 2.43
N LEU A 6 -1.81 1.26 1.65
CA LEU A 6 -2.55 0.02 1.93
C LEU A 6 -1.67 -1.19 1.64
N ILE A 7 -1.77 -2.20 2.50
CA ILE A 7 -1.29 -3.56 2.23
C ILE A 7 -2.52 -4.47 2.27
N HIS A 8 -2.78 -5.22 1.20
CA HIS A 8 -3.96 -6.07 1.10
C HIS A 8 -3.69 -7.35 0.30
N THR A 9 -4.56 -8.34 0.45
CA THR A 9 -4.42 -9.63 -0.23
C THR A 9 -4.95 -9.57 -1.66
N VAL A 10 -4.25 -10.21 -2.59
CA VAL A 10 -4.66 -10.36 -4.00
C VAL A 10 -5.05 -11.81 -4.31
N GLY A 11 -4.34 -12.76 -3.71
CA GLY A 11 -4.61 -14.20 -3.86
C GLY A 11 -5.88 -14.65 -3.15
N ALA A 12 -6.37 -15.84 -3.52
CA ALA A 12 -7.48 -16.49 -2.83
C ALA A 12 -7.04 -16.82 -1.39
N VAL A 13 -7.55 -16.07 -0.42
CA VAL A 13 -7.48 -16.47 0.99
C VAL A 13 -8.62 -17.45 1.19
N GLY A 14 -8.34 -18.69 1.60
CA GLY A 14 -9.36 -19.75 1.70
C GLY A 14 -10.58 -19.45 2.59
N ALA A 15 -10.56 -18.34 3.34
CA ALA A 15 -11.64 -17.86 4.19
C ALA A 15 -12.41 -16.64 3.62
N LEU A 16 -12.09 -16.18 2.40
CA LEU A 16 -12.73 -15.04 1.74
C LEU A 16 -13.48 -15.50 0.50
N SER A 17 -14.52 -14.74 0.11
CA SER A 17 -15.22 -15.02 -1.14
C SER A 17 -14.26 -14.85 -2.33
N PRO A 18 -14.53 -15.51 -3.46
CA PRO A 18 -13.88 -15.12 -4.71
C PRO A 18 -14.14 -13.62 -4.92
N CYS A 19 -13.09 -12.86 -5.23
CA CYS A 19 -13.10 -11.40 -5.39
C CYS A 19 -13.01 -10.53 -4.13
N GLU A 20 -12.97 -11.12 -2.93
CA GLU A 20 -12.69 -10.35 -1.73
C GLU A 20 -11.18 -10.11 -1.55
N SER A 21 -10.85 -8.89 -1.13
CA SER A 21 -9.51 -8.50 -0.72
C SER A 21 -9.54 -8.10 0.75
N ARG A 22 -8.68 -8.71 1.57
CA ARG A 22 -8.53 -8.34 2.96
C ARG A 22 -7.45 -7.27 3.06
N VAL A 23 -7.85 -6.10 3.54
CA VAL A 23 -6.91 -5.04 3.95
C VAL A 23 -6.23 -5.50 5.23
N LEU A 24 -4.91 -5.70 5.15
CA LEU A 24 -4.06 -6.13 6.25
C LEU A 24 -3.52 -4.93 7.03
N TYR A 25 -3.19 -3.87 6.31
CA TYR A 25 -2.71 -2.62 6.89
C TYR A 25 -3.23 -1.43 6.09
N SER A 26 -3.56 -0.35 6.78
CA SER A 26 -3.98 0.90 6.14
C SER A 26 -3.52 2.11 6.94
N ARG A 27 -2.91 3.07 6.24
CA ARG A 27 -2.60 4.40 6.76
C ARG A 27 -3.22 5.44 5.85
N VAL A 28 -3.99 6.37 6.40
CA VAL A 28 -4.48 7.55 5.67
C VAL A 28 -3.68 8.75 6.15
N PHE A 29 -3.26 9.59 5.22
CA PHE A 29 -2.47 10.77 5.43
C PHE A 29 -3.31 11.98 5.00
N GLY A 30 -3.52 12.91 5.94
CA GLY A 30 -4.24 14.16 5.70
C GLY A 30 -5.67 13.97 5.18
N VAL A 31 -6.61 13.66 6.07
CA VAL A 31 -8.06 13.82 5.83
C VAL A 31 -8.73 13.98 7.21
N GLU A 32 -8.47 15.10 7.88
CA GLU A 32 -9.37 15.58 8.94
C GLU A 32 -10.18 16.75 8.41
N GLU A 33 -9.58 17.67 7.64
CA GLU A 33 -10.23 18.91 7.21
C GLU A 33 -11.29 18.75 6.10
N GLU A 34 -11.06 17.96 5.03
CA GLU A 34 -12.04 17.78 3.94
C GLU A 34 -13.23 16.86 4.32
N ASP A 35 -12.99 15.87 5.20
CA ASP A 35 -14.09 15.09 5.76
C ASP A 35 -14.83 15.89 6.84
N GLU A 36 -14.22 16.84 7.58
CA GLU A 36 -14.93 17.67 8.56
C GLU A 36 -15.99 18.59 7.92
N GLU A 37 -15.69 19.19 6.77
CA GLU A 37 -16.64 20.10 6.09
C GLU A 37 -17.81 19.36 5.43
N LEU A 38 -17.62 18.12 4.96
CA LEU A 38 -18.67 17.28 4.36
C LEU A 38 -19.36 16.32 5.35
N SER A 39 -18.74 16.03 6.50
CA SER A 39 -19.20 15.03 7.48
C SER A 39 -19.46 15.60 8.89
N GLY A 40 -19.65 16.92 9.00
CA GLY A 40 -20.03 17.59 10.25
C GLY A 40 -21.26 17.02 10.95
N GLU A 41 -22.05 16.16 10.28
CA GLU A 41 -23.27 15.53 10.81
C GLU A 41 -23.18 14.00 11.01
N LEU A 42 -22.06 13.35 10.67
CA LEU A 42 -21.94 11.89 10.77
C LEU A 42 -21.32 11.47 12.11
N GLU A 43 -22.02 10.59 12.82
CA GLU A 43 -21.50 9.86 13.97
C GLU A 43 -20.09 9.29 13.68
N PRO A 44 -19.15 9.31 14.65
CA PRO A 44 -17.77 8.88 14.46
C PRO A 44 -17.67 7.43 13.96
N GLU A 45 -18.63 6.58 14.34
CA GLU A 45 -18.72 5.20 13.85
C GLU A 45 -19.04 5.12 12.35
N LYS A 46 -19.93 5.97 11.86
CA LYS A 46 -20.28 6.05 10.44
C LYS A 46 -19.11 6.58 9.62
N ARG A 47 -18.36 7.56 10.14
CA ARG A 47 -17.14 8.06 9.50
C ARG A 47 -16.08 6.97 9.39
N ARG A 48 -15.86 6.20 10.47
CA ARG A 48 -14.93 5.05 10.46
C ARG A 48 -15.37 3.98 9.46
N LEU A 49 -16.66 3.67 9.38
CA LEU A 49 -17.22 2.70 8.44
C LEU A 49 -17.03 3.16 6.99
N ALA A 50 -17.39 4.41 6.68
CA ALA A 50 -17.22 4.99 5.35
C ALA A 50 -15.75 4.98 4.92
N ARG A 51 -14.82 5.33 5.81
CA ARG A 51 -13.38 5.24 5.55
C ARG A 51 -12.95 3.80 5.23
N LYS A 52 -13.38 2.82 6.02
CA LYS A 52 -13.06 1.40 5.78
C LYS A 52 -13.60 0.92 4.43
N GLU A 53 -14.80 1.36 4.05
CA GLU A 53 -15.42 1.03 2.77
C GLU A 53 -14.66 1.64 1.60
N ARG A 54 -14.30 2.94 1.68
CA ARG A 54 -13.47 3.63 0.67
C ARG A 54 -12.16 2.86 0.41
N LEU A 55 -11.46 2.47 1.47
CA LEU A 55 -10.22 1.70 1.36
C LEU A 55 -10.46 0.29 0.78
N GLY A 56 -11.60 -0.34 1.13
CA GLY A 56 -12.01 -1.62 0.55
C GLY A 56 -12.30 -1.54 -0.95
N VAL A 57 -12.87 -0.43 -1.45
CA VAL A 57 -13.06 -0.20 -2.89
C VAL A 57 -11.71 -0.14 -3.60
N VAL A 58 -10.76 0.64 -3.09
CA VAL A 58 -9.40 0.73 -3.65
C VAL A 58 -8.76 -0.66 -3.71
N ALA A 59 -8.78 -1.40 -2.60
CA ALA A 59 -8.19 -2.74 -2.53
C ALA A 59 -8.80 -3.72 -3.54
N ARG A 60 -10.13 -3.67 -3.76
CA ARG A 60 -10.79 -4.50 -4.78
C ARG A 60 -10.39 -4.12 -6.20
N GLN A 61 -10.36 -2.82 -6.52
CA GLN A 61 -9.98 -2.37 -7.85
C GLN A 61 -8.52 -2.71 -8.17
N VAL A 62 -7.61 -2.49 -7.22
CA VAL A 62 -6.20 -2.87 -7.37
C VAL A 62 -6.04 -4.38 -7.48
N ARG A 63 -6.74 -5.17 -6.66
CA ARG A 63 -6.72 -6.62 -6.79
C ARG A 63 -7.09 -7.05 -8.21
N SER A 64 -8.18 -6.51 -8.76
CA SER A 64 -8.59 -6.82 -10.13
C SER A 64 -7.51 -6.43 -11.14
N ALA A 65 -6.87 -5.27 -10.99
CA ALA A 65 -5.78 -4.84 -11.86
C ALA A 65 -4.56 -5.78 -11.79
N VAL A 66 -4.18 -6.22 -10.59
CA VAL A 66 -3.08 -7.20 -10.41
C VAL A 66 -3.46 -8.55 -11.02
N CYS A 67 -4.66 -9.08 -10.76
CA CYS A 67 -5.11 -10.34 -11.35
C CYS A 67 -5.10 -10.28 -12.89
N LEU A 68 -5.61 -9.19 -13.47
CA LEU A 68 -5.60 -8.98 -14.92
C LEU A 68 -4.18 -8.90 -15.47
N SER A 69 -3.27 -8.22 -14.76
CA SER A 69 -1.84 -8.17 -15.13
C SER A 69 -1.22 -9.57 -15.17
N ARG A 70 -1.53 -10.42 -14.19
CA ARG A 70 -1.00 -11.79 -14.10
C ARG A 70 -1.55 -12.69 -15.18
N GLU A 71 -2.85 -12.60 -15.43
CA GLU A 71 -3.50 -13.35 -16.49
C GLU A 71 -2.95 -12.95 -17.85
N ALA A 72 -2.71 -11.65 -18.08
CA ALA A 72 -2.13 -11.14 -19.31
C ALA A 72 -0.65 -11.52 -19.48
N SER A 73 0.12 -11.58 -18.40
CA SER A 73 1.53 -11.98 -18.42
C SER A 73 1.73 -13.50 -18.44
N GLY A 74 0.67 -14.29 -18.22
CA GLY A 74 0.76 -15.73 -18.02
C GLY A 74 1.46 -16.12 -16.72
N SER A 75 1.59 -15.18 -15.77
CA SER A 75 2.27 -15.40 -14.50
C SER A 75 1.42 -16.27 -13.58
N VAL A 76 1.98 -17.41 -13.17
CA VAL A 76 1.36 -18.28 -12.17
C VAL A 76 1.78 -17.78 -10.79
N CYS A 77 0.82 -17.60 -9.88
CA CYS A 77 1.13 -17.23 -8.50
C CYS A 77 1.97 -18.34 -7.86
N VAL A 78 3.27 -18.08 -7.67
CA VAL A 78 4.18 -18.99 -6.98
C VAL A 78 3.98 -18.85 -5.46
N GLU A 79 4.14 -19.96 -4.74
CA GLU A 79 4.06 -19.98 -3.29
C GLU A 79 5.20 -19.15 -2.67
N ALA A 80 4.89 -18.43 -1.59
CA ALA A 80 5.85 -17.56 -0.94
C ALA A 80 7.00 -18.36 -0.31
N VAL A 81 8.21 -18.23 -0.86
CA VAL A 81 9.42 -18.80 -0.26
C VAL A 81 10.11 -17.74 0.60
N LEU A 82 10.21 -18.01 1.90
CA LEU A 82 10.97 -17.16 2.84
C LEU A 82 12.45 -17.17 2.44
N GLY A 83 13.09 -15.99 2.40
CA GLY A 83 14.48 -15.84 1.97
C GLY A 83 14.65 -15.41 0.50
N GLU A 84 13.56 -15.34 -0.27
CA GLU A 84 13.54 -14.89 -1.67
C GLU A 84 12.91 -13.49 -1.83
N GLU A 85 12.94 -12.66 -0.79
CA GLU A 85 12.32 -11.34 -0.72
C GLU A 85 12.74 -10.41 -1.87
N ALA A 86 14.05 -10.34 -2.13
CA ALA A 86 14.60 -9.49 -3.18
C ALA A 86 14.20 -9.96 -4.59
N VAL A 87 14.11 -11.29 -4.79
CA VAL A 87 13.68 -11.89 -6.06
C VAL A 87 12.20 -11.61 -6.29
N ALA A 88 11.37 -11.85 -5.27
CA ALA A 88 9.94 -11.58 -5.31
C ALA A 88 9.62 -10.11 -5.60
N LEU A 89 10.43 -9.17 -5.09
CA LEU A 89 10.29 -7.75 -5.42
C LEU A 89 10.75 -7.42 -6.85
N GLY A 90 11.80 -8.08 -7.35
CA GLY A 90 12.28 -7.92 -8.72
C GLY A 90 11.26 -8.38 -9.77
N GLU A 91 10.50 -9.42 -9.46
CA GLU A 91 9.42 -9.97 -10.29
C GLU A 91 8.05 -9.30 -10.05
N ALA A 92 7.99 -8.32 -9.15
CA ALA A 92 6.76 -7.66 -8.77
C ALA A 92 6.14 -6.90 -9.95
N GLU A 93 4.85 -7.11 -10.16
CA GLU A 93 4.08 -6.35 -11.13
C GLU A 93 3.77 -4.97 -10.57
N CYS A 94 3.81 -3.95 -11.43
CA CYS A 94 3.49 -2.58 -11.04
C CYS A 94 2.45 -2.00 -11.98
N GLY A 95 1.64 -1.07 -11.47
CA GLY A 95 0.73 -0.34 -12.32
C GLY A 95 0.13 0.87 -11.65
N VAL A 96 -0.65 1.58 -12.46
CA VAL A 96 -1.30 2.83 -12.10
C VAL A 96 -2.77 2.72 -12.47
N LEU A 97 -3.65 3.06 -11.53
CA LEU A 97 -5.10 3.10 -11.74
C LEU A 97 -5.61 4.51 -11.44
N SER A 98 -6.33 5.10 -12.40
CA SER A 98 -7.06 6.34 -12.14
C SER A 98 -8.31 6.03 -11.32
N LEU A 99 -8.46 6.68 -10.17
CA LEU A 99 -9.66 6.59 -9.34
C LEU A 99 -10.63 7.69 -9.78
N GLY A 100 -11.89 7.30 -10.06
CA GLY A 100 -12.92 8.20 -10.52
C GLY A 100 -13.22 9.33 -9.53
N ARG A 101 -13.74 10.46 -10.03
CA ARG A 101 -14.26 11.52 -9.17
C ARG A 101 -15.52 11.03 -8.46
N GLY A 102 -15.57 11.15 -7.13
CA GLY A 102 -16.74 10.83 -6.32
C GLY A 102 -16.67 9.50 -5.58
N GLU A 103 -15.87 8.53 -6.04
CA GLU A 103 -15.62 7.27 -5.33
C GLU A 103 -14.23 6.71 -5.71
N PRO A 104 -13.33 6.38 -4.76
CA PRO A 104 -13.48 6.39 -3.30
C PRO A 104 -13.10 7.72 -2.62
N PHE A 105 -12.66 8.73 -3.37
CA PHE A 105 -12.29 10.05 -2.84
C PHE A 105 -13.09 11.15 -3.55
N ALA A 106 -13.32 12.27 -2.85
CA ALA A 106 -14.07 13.41 -3.39
C ALA A 106 -13.37 14.02 -4.61
N GLY A 107 -12.03 14.08 -4.57
CA GLY A 107 -11.20 14.57 -5.65
C GLY A 107 -10.70 13.46 -6.59
N PRO A 108 -10.28 13.83 -7.83
CA PRO A 108 -9.53 12.93 -8.69
C PRO A 108 -8.29 12.42 -7.94
N SER A 109 -8.01 11.13 -8.02
CA SER A 109 -6.88 10.49 -7.35
C SER A 109 -6.32 9.36 -8.20
N VAL A 110 -5.10 8.95 -7.92
CA VAL A 110 -4.41 7.89 -8.67
C VAL A 110 -3.87 6.86 -7.69
N ALA A 111 -4.21 5.59 -7.89
CA ALA A 111 -3.66 4.47 -7.12
C ALA A 111 -2.47 3.85 -7.86
N LEU A 112 -1.29 4.01 -7.29
CA LEU A 112 -0.08 3.25 -7.65
C LEU A 112 -0.07 1.94 -6.86
N TRP A 113 0.26 0.84 -7.52
CA TRP A 113 0.28 -0.47 -6.87
C TRP A 113 1.48 -1.31 -7.29
N LEU A 114 1.91 -2.18 -6.37
CA LEU A 114 2.88 -3.24 -6.56
C LEU A 114 2.27 -4.57 -6.12
N GLY A 115 2.12 -5.51 -7.04
CA GLY A 115 1.67 -6.87 -6.77
C GLY A 115 2.85 -7.79 -6.51
N VAL A 116 3.04 -8.21 -5.26
CA VAL A 116 4.09 -9.16 -4.84
C VAL A 116 3.43 -10.43 -4.34
N GLN A 117 3.56 -11.52 -5.10
CA GLN A 117 2.97 -12.82 -4.76
C GLN A 117 1.49 -12.71 -4.34
N ALA A 118 1.09 -13.14 -3.14
CA ALA A 118 -0.29 -13.10 -2.69
C ALA A 118 -0.78 -11.71 -2.19
N MET A 119 0.08 -10.68 -2.22
CA MET A 119 -0.20 -9.35 -1.65
C MET A 119 -0.06 -8.23 -2.68
N ALA A 120 -0.69 -7.10 -2.38
CA ALA A 120 -0.48 -5.85 -3.07
C ALA A 120 -0.18 -4.73 -2.07
N PHE A 121 0.80 -3.91 -2.44
CA PHE A 121 1.16 -2.67 -1.77
C PHE A 121 0.63 -1.52 -2.63
N THR A 122 -0.23 -0.69 -2.06
CA THR A 122 -0.93 0.37 -2.80
C THR A 122 -0.68 1.71 -2.15
N MET A 123 -0.41 2.72 -2.97
CA MET A 123 -0.29 4.12 -2.59
C MET A 123 -1.26 4.95 -3.42
N VAL A 124 -2.17 5.67 -2.77
CA VAL A 124 -3.08 6.60 -3.44
C VAL A 124 -2.51 8.00 -3.36
N CYS A 125 -2.30 8.62 -4.53
CA CYS A 125 -1.73 9.94 -4.68
C CYS A 125 -2.76 10.91 -5.26
N GLN A 126 -2.64 12.19 -4.88
CA GLN A 126 -3.31 13.26 -5.60
C GLN A 126 -2.75 13.39 -7.04
N PRO A 127 -3.52 13.94 -7.99
CA PRO A 127 -3.18 13.88 -9.43
C PRO A 127 -1.92 14.63 -9.82
N HIS A 128 -1.53 15.62 -9.03
CA HIS A 128 -0.37 16.49 -9.30
C HIS A 128 0.93 15.94 -8.70
N GLU A 129 0.88 14.80 -8.00
CA GLU A 129 2.07 14.18 -7.43
C GLU A 129 2.95 13.58 -8.52
N ASN A 130 4.26 13.59 -8.25
CA ASN A 130 5.22 12.95 -9.13
C ASN A 130 5.10 11.43 -9.00
N LEU A 131 4.45 10.79 -9.97
CA LEU A 131 4.23 9.34 -9.98
C LEU A 131 5.52 8.52 -10.00
N LEU A 132 6.59 9.02 -10.63
CA LEU A 132 7.88 8.33 -10.66
C LEU A 132 8.52 8.31 -9.26
N LEU A 133 8.45 9.44 -8.56
CA LEU A 133 8.91 9.52 -7.16
C LEU A 133 8.06 8.61 -6.27
N ALA A 134 6.73 8.65 -6.45
CA ALA A 134 5.81 7.82 -5.68
C ALA A 134 6.04 6.31 -5.90
N GLU A 135 6.28 5.88 -7.14
CA GLU A 135 6.66 4.50 -7.44
C GLU A 135 7.98 4.12 -6.76
N GLY A 136 9.00 4.99 -6.84
CA GLY A 136 10.27 4.77 -6.16
C GLY A 136 10.12 4.63 -4.64
N THR A 137 9.32 5.49 -4.02
CA THR A 137 8.98 5.41 -2.59
C THR A 137 8.19 4.14 -2.27
N LEU A 138 7.21 3.77 -3.09
CA LEU A 138 6.42 2.54 -2.90
C LEU A 138 7.31 1.29 -3.01
N ARG A 139 8.21 1.21 -4.00
CA ARG A 139 9.19 0.12 -4.11
C ARG A 139 10.12 0.07 -2.91
N ASN A 140 10.56 1.22 -2.40
CA ASN A 140 11.41 1.29 -1.21
C ASN A 140 10.67 0.77 0.04
N LEU A 141 9.44 1.23 0.26
CA LEU A 141 8.58 0.75 1.34
C LEU A 141 8.31 -0.75 1.26
N THR A 142 8.01 -1.25 0.06
CA THR A 142 7.77 -2.68 -0.16
C THR A 142 9.03 -3.48 0.13
N ARG A 143 10.21 -3.04 -0.32
CA ARG A 143 11.46 -3.73 -0.02
C ARG A 143 11.70 -3.89 1.47
N HIS A 144 11.61 -2.79 2.23
CA HIS A 144 11.75 -2.82 3.68
C HIS A 144 10.68 -3.68 4.35
N CYS A 145 9.43 -3.64 3.87
CA CYS A 145 8.38 -4.54 4.33
C CYS A 145 8.74 -6.02 4.09
N LEU A 146 9.29 -6.36 2.93
CA LEU A 146 9.59 -7.75 2.62
C LEU A 146 10.84 -8.22 3.35
N GLU A 147 11.97 -7.52 3.18
CA GLU A 147 13.29 -7.93 3.68
C GLU A 147 13.41 -7.83 5.20
N GLU A 148 13.01 -6.70 5.78
CA GLU A 148 13.27 -6.40 7.20
C GLU A 148 12.13 -6.91 8.09
N LEU A 149 10.89 -6.84 7.59
CA LEU A 149 9.71 -7.32 8.32
C LEU A 149 9.32 -8.75 7.96
N ARG A 150 10.00 -9.40 6.99
CA ARG A 150 9.73 -10.77 6.53
C ARG A 150 8.25 -11.00 6.25
N LEU A 151 7.65 -10.07 5.51
CA LEU A 151 6.21 -10.12 5.21
C LEU A 151 5.85 -11.09 4.09
N LEU A 152 6.82 -11.74 3.44
CA LEU A 152 6.54 -12.84 2.50
C LEU A 152 5.91 -14.02 3.26
N GLY A 153 4.62 -14.21 3.07
CA GLY A 153 3.85 -15.27 3.75
C GLY A 153 2.36 -15.09 3.55
N THR A 154 1.55 -15.68 4.44
CA THR A 154 0.08 -15.66 4.36
C THR A 154 -0.55 -14.30 4.72
N GLY A 155 0.26 -13.28 5.01
CA GLY A 155 -0.18 -11.94 5.38
C GLY A 155 -0.44 -11.73 6.88
N SER A 156 -0.40 -12.78 7.71
CA SER A 156 -0.52 -12.65 9.18
C SER A 156 0.57 -11.80 9.79
N GLU A 157 1.79 -11.87 9.25
CA GLU A 157 2.94 -11.09 9.70
C GLU A 157 2.70 -9.57 9.60
N VAL A 158 1.93 -9.13 8.60
CA VAL A 158 1.59 -7.71 8.41
C VAL A 158 0.77 -7.20 9.59
N LEU A 159 -0.15 -8.02 10.10
CA LEU A 159 -0.98 -7.68 11.26
C LEU A 159 -0.17 -7.61 12.55
N LEU A 160 0.83 -8.48 12.69
CA LEU A 160 1.69 -8.52 13.88
C LEU A 160 2.73 -7.40 13.89
N LYS A 161 3.07 -6.85 12.72
CA LYS A 161 4.14 -5.85 12.55
C LYS A 161 3.62 -4.49 12.09
N SER A 162 2.32 -4.21 12.26
CA SER A 162 1.69 -2.95 11.86
C SER A 162 2.41 -1.72 12.41
N ASP A 163 2.84 -1.77 13.67
CA ASP A 163 3.52 -0.65 14.34
C ASP A 163 4.88 -0.34 13.68
N ARG A 164 5.57 -1.36 13.19
CA ARG A 164 6.85 -1.21 12.47
C ARG A 164 6.61 -0.61 11.08
N VAL A 165 5.54 -1.04 10.40
CA VAL A 165 5.11 -0.44 9.12
C VAL A 165 4.75 1.05 9.32
N ASP A 166 4.01 1.38 10.38
CA ASP A 166 3.68 2.76 10.76
C ASP A 166 4.95 3.60 11.00
N ALA A 167 5.89 3.08 11.79
CA ALA A 167 7.14 3.77 12.11
C ALA A 167 8.01 4.02 10.86
N MET A 168 7.98 3.09 9.89
CA MET A 168 8.65 3.25 8.62
C MET A 168 7.97 4.32 7.75
N LEU A 169 6.64 4.31 7.65
CA LEU A 169 5.88 5.31 6.91
C LEU A 169 6.09 6.72 7.45
N GLN A 170 6.19 6.90 8.77
CA GLN A 170 6.48 8.21 9.37
C GLN A 170 7.83 8.79 8.93
N ARG A 171 8.80 7.95 8.56
CA ARG A 171 10.14 8.36 8.13
C ARG A 171 10.25 8.55 6.62
N LEU A 172 9.70 7.61 5.85
CA LEU A 172 9.77 7.63 4.38
C LEU A 172 8.69 8.50 3.73
N LEU A 173 7.58 8.72 4.43
CA LEU A 173 6.41 9.43 3.94
C LEU A 173 5.75 10.25 5.07
N PRO A 174 6.48 11.22 5.66
CA PRO A 174 5.97 12.01 6.77
C PRO A 174 4.71 12.76 6.34
N HIS A 175 3.62 12.55 7.06
CA HIS A 175 2.31 13.15 6.76
C HIS A 175 1.81 12.94 5.32
N GLY A 176 2.27 11.89 4.61
CA GLY A 176 1.88 11.66 3.20
C GLY A 176 2.71 12.44 2.19
N GLN A 177 3.78 13.12 2.61
CA GLN A 177 4.63 13.90 1.71
C GLN A 177 5.70 13.01 1.08
N LEU A 178 5.79 13.02 -0.25
CA LEU A 178 6.87 12.36 -0.98
C LEU A 178 8.17 13.12 -0.78
N LEU A 179 9.17 12.43 -0.23
CA LEU A 179 10.49 13.01 -0.01
C LEU A 179 11.35 12.82 -1.25
N PHE A 180 11.90 13.90 -1.79
CA PHE A 180 12.96 13.81 -2.78
C PHE A 180 14.28 13.48 -2.08
N LEU A 181 14.63 12.21 -2.04
CA LEU A 181 15.84 11.72 -1.39
C LEU A 181 17.00 11.71 -2.38
N ASN A 182 18.07 12.44 -2.08
CA ASN A 182 19.33 12.24 -2.81
C ASN A 182 19.95 10.89 -2.41
N ASN A 183 20.90 10.38 -3.20
CA ASN A 183 21.49 9.05 -2.98
C ASN A 183 22.12 8.91 -1.57
N ARG A 184 22.74 9.97 -1.03
CA ARG A 184 23.33 9.94 0.32
C ARG A 184 22.26 9.88 1.42
N PHE A 185 21.18 10.62 1.28
CA PHE A 185 20.06 10.62 2.22
C PHE A 185 19.31 9.29 2.18
N ALA A 186 19.06 8.74 0.98
CA ALA A 186 18.46 7.43 0.83
C ALA A 186 19.28 6.35 1.57
N GLN A 187 20.60 6.29 1.35
CA GLN A 187 21.47 5.32 2.02
C GLN A 187 21.52 5.49 3.54
N ASN A 188 21.54 6.72 4.04
CA ASN A 188 21.51 6.97 5.49
C ASN A 188 20.17 6.57 6.09
N LEU A 189 19.07 6.91 5.43
CA LEU A 189 17.73 6.54 5.87
C LEU A 189 17.54 5.02 5.87
N ASP A 190 18.03 4.32 4.84
CA ASP A 190 18.00 2.86 4.78
C ASP A 190 18.77 2.24 5.96
N LYS A 191 19.97 2.77 6.29
CA LYS A 191 20.73 2.31 7.47
C LYS A 191 20.00 2.54 8.79
N GLU A 192 19.35 3.70 8.94
CA GLU A 192 18.55 4.01 10.12
C GLU A 192 17.35 3.07 10.25
N LEU A 193 16.68 2.78 9.14
CA LEU A 193 15.54 1.87 9.07
C LEU A 193 15.93 0.43 9.43
N SER A 194 16.99 -0.12 8.83
CA SER A 194 17.48 -1.47 9.16
C SER A 194 17.91 -1.59 10.62
N SER A 195 18.58 -0.57 11.16
CA SER A 195 18.99 -0.52 12.58
C SER A 195 17.78 -0.49 13.53
N TYR A 196 16.72 0.22 13.15
CA TYR A 196 15.49 0.29 13.93
C TYR A 196 14.69 -1.02 13.86
N MET A 197 14.65 -1.68 12.69
CA MET A 197 13.87 -2.92 12.49
C MET A 197 14.55 -4.18 13.05
N SER A 198 15.88 -4.14 13.21
CA SER A 198 16.67 -5.20 13.86
C SER A 198 16.54 -5.22 15.40
N LYS A 199 15.89 -4.21 16.00
CA LYS A 199 15.61 -4.14 17.44
C LYS A 199 14.23 -4.69 17.77
#